data_AF-A0A963N9G2-F1
#
_entry.id   AF-A0A963N9G2-F1
#
_cell.length_a   1.000
_cell.length_b   1.000
_cell.length_c   1.000
_cell.angle_alpha   90.00
_cell.angle_beta   90.00
_cell.angle_gamma   90.00
#
_symmetry.space_group_name_H-M   'P 1'
#
loop_
_entity.id
_entity.type
_entity.pdbx_description
1 polymer ?
#
loop_
_entity_poly.entity_id
_entity_poly.type
_entity_poly.pdbx_seq_one_letter_code
_entity_poly.pdbx_strand_id
1 'polypeptide(L)'
;MPDSHPPRDLAAWLSLFGAAEMPILRQTARRLDEARRHIDRVSGRDITDIVLQDPLLAIRVLAYIQSFGSKHLRSEITNIASAVMMLGVEPFFRKFENPITIETMLSRKPQALLGVLQVIMRTQRASRYAHDWAFARHDMNVE
;
A
#
# COMPACT_ATOMS: atom_id res chain seq x y z
N MET A 1 -10.92 -3.08 22.33
CA MET A 1 -11.16 -2.03 21.32
C MET A 1 -10.76 -0.74 22.00
N PRO A 2 -9.75 0.01 21.51
CA PRO A 2 -9.45 1.31 22.10
C PRO A 2 -10.65 2.24 21.89
N ASP A 3 -10.83 3.17 22.83
CA ASP A 3 -12.05 3.92 23.07
C ASP A 3 -12.65 4.67 21.88
N SER A 4 -13.98 4.78 21.92
CA SER A 4 -14.93 5.22 20.90
C SER A 4 -14.89 6.70 20.52
N HIS A 5 -13.75 7.39 20.67
CA HIS A 5 -13.63 8.80 20.30
C HIS A 5 -12.66 8.98 19.14
N PRO A 6 -13.08 9.64 18.05
CA PRO A 6 -12.16 9.94 16.96
C PRO A 6 -11.02 10.82 17.50
N PRO A 7 -9.77 10.59 17.08
CA PRO A 7 -8.66 11.47 17.39
C PRO A 7 -9.00 12.94 17.10
N ARG A 8 -8.60 13.82 18.02
CA ARG A 8 -9.01 15.25 18.00
C ARG A 8 -8.24 16.10 17.00
N ASP A 9 -7.04 15.66 16.61
CA ASP A 9 -6.15 16.38 15.70
C ASP A 9 -5.38 15.43 14.78
N LEU A 10 -4.66 16.01 13.83
CA LEU A 10 -3.85 15.28 12.86
C LEU A 10 -2.74 14.45 13.54
N ALA A 11 -2.11 15.00 14.58
CA ALA A 11 -1.03 14.33 15.29
C ALA A 11 -1.49 13.04 15.96
N ALA A 12 -2.67 13.04 16.57
CA ALA A 12 -3.28 11.87 17.18
C ALA A 12 -3.71 10.83 16.13
N TRP A 13 -4.21 11.27 14.95
CA TRP A 13 -4.46 10.35 13.83
C TRP A 13 -3.18 9.70 13.33
N LEU A 14 -2.10 10.47 13.16
CA LEU A 14 -0.80 9.95 12.73
C LEU A 14 -0.21 8.98 13.76
N SER A 15 -0.33 9.27 15.06
CA SER A 15 0.12 8.38 16.12
C SER A 15 -0.67 7.06 16.12
N LEU A 16 -1.99 7.12 15.95
CA LEU A 16 -2.86 5.94 15.87
C LEU A 16 -2.47 5.04 14.69
N PHE A 17 -2.32 5.63 13.49
CA PHE A 17 -2.00 4.86 12.29
C PHE A 17 -0.53 4.47 12.19
N GLY A 18 0.38 5.23 12.80
CA GLY A 18 1.81 4.89 12.84
C GLY A 18 2.11 3.67 13.72
N ALA A 19 1.30 3.43 14.76
CA ALA A 19 1.44 2.27 15.64
C ALA A 19 0.66 1.03 15.16
N ALA A 20 -0.34 1.21 14.29
CA ALA A 20 -1.19 0.13 13.82
C ALA A 20 -0.65 -0.50 12.53
N GLU A 21 -0.77 -1.82 12.40
CA GLU A 21 -0.56 -2.47 11.10
C GLU A 21 -1.69 -2.07 10.15
N MET A 22 -1.34 -1.38 9.06
CA MET A 22 -2.33 -1.00 8.05
C MET A 22 -2.87 -2.26 7.35
N PRO A 23 -4.19 -2.48 7.30
CA PRO A 23 -4.75 -3.62 6.59
C PRO A 23 -4.67 -3.40 5.08
N ILE A 24 -4.82 -4.45 4.29
CA ILE A 24 -4.94 -4.38 2.83
C ILE A 24 -6.30 -4.90 2.36
N LEU A 25 -6.62 -4.76 1.07
CA LEU A 25 -7.79 -5.42 0.51
C LEU A 25 -7.59 -6.95 0.46
N ARG A 26 -8.66 -7.70 0.70
CA ARG A 26 -8.66 -9.16 0.57
C ARG A 26 -8.33 -9.61 -0.85
N GLN A 27 -8.74 -8.85 -1.86
CA GLN A 27 -8.36 -9.12 -3.24
C GLN A 27 -6.83 -9.02 -3.42
N THR A 28 -6.20 -8.00 -2.83
CA THR A 28 -4.75 -7.83 -2.86
C THR A 28 -4.03 -8.97 -2.15
N ALA A 29 -4.52 -9.37 -0.96
CA ALA A 29 -3.98 -10.52 -0.25
C ALA A 29 -4.00 -11.80 -1.10
N ARG A 30 -5.08 -12.04 -1.84
CA ARG A 30 -5.19 -13.19 -2.77
C ARG A 30 -4.18 -13.10 -3.91
N ARG A 31 -4.03 -11.93 -4.54
CA ARG A 31 -3.06 -11.72 -5.63
C ARG A 31 -1.62 -11.89 -5.16
N LEU A 32 -1.31 -11.42 -3.95
CA LEU A 32 -0.01 -11.65 -3.33
C LEU A 32 0.25 -13.13 -3.08
N ASP A 33 -0.74 -13.88 -2.57
CA ASP A 33 -0.58 -15.32 -2.36
C ASP A 33 -0.40 -16.09 -3.68
N GLU A 34 -1.16 -15.72 -4.71
CA GLU A 34 -1.02 -16.29 -6.06
C GLU A 34 0.36 -16.00 -6.66
N ALA A 35 0.84 -14.76 -6.58
CA ALA A 35 2.17 -14.38 -7.04
C ALA A 35 3.26 -15.14 -6.25
N ARG A 36 3.11 -15.26 -4.93
CA ARG A 36 4.05 -16.01 -4.08
C ARG A 36 4.15 -17.48 -4.45
N ARG A 37 3.06 -18.13 -4.87
CA ARG A 37 3.08 -19.54 -5.34
C ARG A 37 3.87 -19.71 -6.64
N HIS A 38 4.07 -18.63 -7.39
CA HIS A 38 4.81 -18.60 -8.65
C HIS A 38 6.04 -17.69 -8.56
N ILE A 39 6.67 -17.61 -7.38
CA ILE A 39 7.72 -16.63 -7.08
C ILE A 39 8.87 -16.63 -8.10
N ASP A 40 9.24 -17.80 -8.63
CA ASP A 40 10.29 -17.95 -9.65
C ASP A 40 9.98 -17.26 -10.99
N ARG A 41 8.71 -16.89 -11.22
CA ARG A 41 8.22 -16.22 -12.44
C ARG A 41 7.77 -14.78 -12.18
N VAL A 42 7.76 -14.33 -10.93
CA VAL A 42 7.30 -13.00 -10.55
C VAL A 42 8.46 -12.01 -10.60
N SER A 43 8.26 -10.94 -11.36
CA SER A 43 9.19 -9.81 -11.42
C SER A 43 8.85 -8.72 -10.41
N GLY A 44 9.80 -7.81 -10.15
CA GLY A 44 9.54 -6.61 -9.35
C GLY A 44 8.43 -5.72 -9.96
N ARG A 45 8.25 -5.75 -11.29
CA ARG A 45 7.15 -5.03 -11.96
C ARG A 45 5.79 -5.63 -11.59
N ASP A 46 5.67 -6.96 -11.61
CA ASP A 46 4.41 -7.64 -11.25
C ASP A 46 3.99 -7.32 -9.81
N ILE A 47 4.96 -7.25 -8.89
CA ILE A 47 4.73 -6.81 -7.52
C ILE A 47 4.29 -5.35 -7.49
N THR A 48 4.98 -4.48 -8.21
CA THR A 48 4.65 -3.05 -8.30
C THR A 48 3.20 -2.85 -8.77
N ASP A 49 2.77 -3.59 -9.79
CA ASP A 49 1.40 -3.55 -10.32
C ASP A 49 0.35 -4.02 -9.28
N ILE A 50 0.70 -4.99 -8.42
CA ILE A 50 -0.16 -5.40 -7.31
C ILE A 50 -0.25 -4.26 -6.28
N VAL A 51 0.87 -3.63 -5.93
CA VAL A 51 0.95 -2.56 -4.93
C VAL A 51 0.20 -1.31 -5.39
N LEU A 52 0.38 -0.88 -6.65
CA LEU A 52 -0.28 0.31 -7.20
C LEU A 52 -1.82 0.19 -7.23
N GLN A 53 -2.34 -1.04 -7.28
CA GLN A 53 -3.79 -1.27 -7.25
C GLN A 53 -4.38 -1.22 -5.84
N ASP A 54 -3.57 -1.22 -4.78
CA ASP A 54 -4.05 -1.15 -3.40
C ASP A 54 -3.38 0.02 -2.66
N PRO A 55 -4.09 1.15 -2.44
CA PRO A 55 -3.51 2.31 -1.80
C PRO A 55 -3.07 2.05 -0.36
N LEU A 56 -3.67 1.08 0.34
CA LEU A 56 -3.26 0.73 1.70
C LEU A 56 -1.95 -0.06 1.68
N LEU A 57 -1.79 -0.99 0.74
CA LEU A 57 -0.52 -1.69 0.53
C LEU A 57 0.59 -0.73 0.08
N ALA A 58 0.29 0.21 -0.82
CA ALA A 58 1.23 1.25 -1.25
C ALA A 58 1.78 2.05 -0.06
N ILE A 59 0.90 2.51 0.84
CA ILE A 59 1.30 3.19 2.09
C ILE A 59 2.19 2.28 2.95
N ARG A 60 1.85 0.99 3.10
CA ARG A 60 2.69 0.05 3.88
C ARG A 60 4.09 -0.09 3.29
N VAL A 61 4.21 -0.21 1.96
CA VAL A 61 5.50 -0.35 1.26
C VAL A 61 6.35 0.91 1.46
N LEU A 62 5.76 2.09 1.25
CA LEU A 62 6.45 3.37 1.44
C LEU A 62 6.89 3.56 2.90
N ALA A 63 6.01 3.29 3.87
CA ALA A 63 6.33 3.39 5.30
C ALA A 63 7.44 2.43 5.70
N TYR A 64 7.42 1.20 5.18
CA TYR A 64 8.45 0.22 5.44
C TYR A 64 9.81 0.66 4.92
N ILE A 65 9.87 1.22 3.71
CA ILE A 65 11.16 1.58 3.09
C ILE A 65 11.76 2.84 3.72
N GLN A 66 10.92 3.77 4.18
CA GLN A 66 11.39 4.88 4.99
C GLN A 66 12.08 4.43 6.29
N SER A 67 11.69 3.29 6.87
CA SER A 67 12.33 2.75 8.08
C SER A 67 13.77 2.27 7.88
N PHE A 68 14.18 1.98 6.65
CA PHE A 68 15.58 1.63 6.31
C PHE A 68 16.46 2.86 6.05
N GLY A 69 15.88 4.06 5.96
CA GLY A 69 16.57 5.29 5.60
C GLY A 69 17.42 5.86 6.73
N SER A 70 18.63 5.33 6.95
CA SER A 70 19.68 6.02 7.71
C SER A 70 20.73 6.64 6.78
N LYS A 71 20.78 7.98 6.82
CA LYS A 71 21.79 8.96 6.32
C LYS A 71 22.26 8.93 4.85
N HIS A 72 22.28 7.82 4.12
CA HIS A 72 22.92 7.75 2.79
C HIS A 72 21.98 7.63 1.57
N LEU A 73 20.70 7.29 1.74
CA LEU A 73 19.71 7.27 0.65
C LEU A 73 18.79 8.49 0.70
N ARG A 74 19.36 9.68 0.54
CA ARG A 74 18.62 10.96 0.44
C ARG A 74 18.01 11.21 -0.95
N SER A 75 18.18 10.29 -1.90
CA SER A 75 17.43 10.34 -3.15
C SER A 75 16.01 9.86 -2.84
N GLU A 76 15.06 10.79 -2.96
CA GLU A 76 13.63 10.65 -2.73
C GLU A 76 13.08 9.33 -3.30
N ILE A 77 12.92 8.32 -2.44
CA ILE A 77 12.16 7.12 -2.80
C ILE A 77 10.68 7.48 -2.66
N THR A 78 10.17 8.22 -3.63
CA THR A 78 8.73 8.45 -3.83
C THR A 78 8.11 7.38 -4.73
N ASN A 79 8.93 6.59 -5.43
CA ASN A 79 8.48 5.58 -6.37
C ASN A 79 8.40 4.17 -5.73
N ILE A 80 7.22 3.55 -5.83
CA ILE A 80 6.90 2.18 -5.42
C ILE A 80 7.75 1.13 -6.17
N ALA A 81 8.03 1.31 -7.46
CA ALA A 81 8.85 0.40 -8.25
C ALA A 81 10.29 0.31 -7.72
N SER A 82 10.93 1.47 -7.49
CA SER A 82 12.25 1.56 -6.87
C SER A 82 12.26 0.92 -5.48
N ALA A 83 11.19 1.15 -4.73
CA ALA A 83 10.97 0.57 -3.43
C ALA A 83 10.94 -0.98 -3.45
N VAL A 84 10.17 -1.55 -4.38
CA VAL A 84 10.08 -3.00 -4.59
C VAL A 84 11.42 -3.58 -5.05
N MET A 85 12.11 -2.91 -5.97
CA MET A 85 13.43 -3.35 -6.45
C MET A 85 14.47 -3.38 -5.33
N MET A 86 14.48 -2.37 -4.46
CA MET A 86 15.40 -2.31 -3.32
C MET A 86 15.15 -3.42 -2.29
N LEU A 87 13.87 -3.76 -2.07
CA LEU A 87 13.53 -4.83 -1.15
C LEU A 87 13.84 -6.22 -1.72
N GLY A 88 13.69 -6.38 -3.03
CA GLY A 88 13.76 -7.66 -3.72
C GLY A 88 12.46 -8.47 -3.58
N VAL A 89 12.28 -9.42 -4.50
CA VAL A 89 11.05 -10.23 -4.63
C VAL A 89 10.80 -11.09 -3.38
N GLU A 90 11.78 -11.92 -2.97
CA GLU A 90 11.60 -12.81 -1.81
C GLU A 90 11.44 -12.05 -0.48
N PRO A 91 12.27 -11.04 -0.15
CA PRO A 91 12.10 -10.31 1.10
C PRO A 91 10.78 -9.53 1.15
N PHE A 92 10.26 -9.08 0.00
CA PHE A 92 8.93 -8.49 -0.09
C PHE A 92 7.85 -9.49 0.36
N PHE A 93 7.78 -10.68 -0.25
CA PHE A 93 6.76 -11.66 0.11
C PHE A 93 6.88 -12.15 1.55
N ARG A 94 8.11 -12.26 2.07
CA ARG A 94 8.34 -12.59 3.49
C ARG A 94 7.84 -11.49 4.42
N LYS A 95 8.04 -10.22 4.07
CA LYS A 95 7.62 -9.08 4.91
C LYS A 95 6.11 -8.88 4.93
N PHE A 96 5.46 -9.10 3.79
CA PHE A 96 4.02 -8.89 3.60
C PHE A 96 3.24 -10.20 3.64
N GLU A 97 3.76 -11.21 4.34
CA GLU A 97 3.06 -12.49 4.53
C GLU A 97 1.87 -12.34 5.48
N ASN A 98 0.77 -13.03 5.18
CA ASN A 98 -0.44 -13.09 6.01
C ASN A 98 -0.99 -11.72 6.49
N PRO A 99 -1.20 -10.75 5.58
CA PRO A 99 -1.62 -9.41 5.98
C PRO A 99 -3.05 -9.39 6.51
N ILE A 100 -3.30 -8.53 7.51
CA ILE A 100 -4.67 -8.23 7.96
C ILE A 100 -5.45 -7.62 6.79
N THR A 101 -6.68 -8.08 6.58
CA THR A 101 -7.57 -7.54 5.53
C THR A 101 -8.61 -6.60 6.12
N ILE A 102 -8.89 -5.51 5.39
CA ILE A 102 -9.86 -4.49 5.82
C ILE A 102 -11.26 -5.09 5.95
N GLU A 103 -11.60 -6.06 5.09
CA GLU A 103 -12.89 -6.73 5.11
C GLU A 103 -13.06 -7.66 6.33
N THR A 104 -12.00 -8.33 6.77
CA THR A 104 -12.04 -9.09 8.02
C THR A 104 -12.14 -8.15 9.22
N MET A 105 -11.36 -7.07 9.22
CA MET A 105 -11.35 -6.08 10.31
C MET A 105 -12.71 -5.37 10.48
N LEU A 106 -13.41 -5.09 9.37
CA LEU A 106 -14.71 -4.41 9.36
C LEU A 106 -15.90 -5.36 9.15
N SER A 107 -15.70 -6.67 9.30
CA SER A 107 -16.74 -7.70 9.07
C SER A 107 -18.04 -7.46 9.84
N ARG A 108 -17.95 -6.89 11.06
CA ARG A 108 -19.11 -6.54 11.91
C ARG A 108 -19.66 -5.13 11.69
N LYS A 109 -19.11 -4.36 10.73
CA LYS A 109 -19.46 -2.96 10.46
C LYS A 109 -19.64 -2.73 8.95
N PRO A 110 -20.71 -3.27 8.34
CA PRO A 110 -20.89 -3.25 6.88
C PRO A 110 -20.95 -1.84 6.27
N GLN A 111 -21.55 -0.87 6.98
CA GLN A 111 -21.61 0.51 6.52
C GLN A 111 -20.22 1.16 6.48
N ALA A 112 -19.37 0.89 7.47
CA ALA A 112 -17.99 1.38 7.49
C ALA A 112 -17.17 0.74 6.37
N LEU A 113 -17.35 -0.57 6.14
CA LEU A 113 -16.70 -1.27 5.03
C LEU A 113 -17.09 -0.67 3.68
N LEU A 114 -18.38 -0.43 3.45
CA LEU A 114 -18.87 0.20 2.22
C LEU A 114 -18.25 1.59 2.02
N GLY A 115 -18.22 2.43 3.07
CA GLY A 115 -17.59 3.75 2.99
C GLY A 115 -16.11 3.70 2.63
N VAL A 116 -15.35 2.79 3.25
CA VAL A 116 -13.92 2.61 2.94
C VAL A 116 -13.71 2.13 1.51
N LEU A 117 -14.48 1.15 1.04
CA LEU A 117 -14.39 0.67 -0.35
C LEU A 117 -14.69 1.78 -1.37
N GLN A 118 -15.69 2.63 -1.09
CA GLN A 118 -15.98 3.79 -1.94
C GLN A 118 -14.83 4.82 -1.97
N VAL A 119 -14.14 5.03 -0.85
CA VAL A 119 -12.92 5.88 -0.83
C VAL A 119 -11.83 5.24 -1.67
N ILE A 120 -11.55 3.95 -1.48
CA ILE A 120 -10.49 3.24 -2.22
C ILE A 120 -10.74 3.28 -3.73
N MET A 121 -11.97 3.04 -4.19
CA MET A 121 -12.32 3.12 -5.60
C MET A 121 -12.06 4.50 -6.19
N ARG A 122 -12.35 5.57 -5.43
CA ARG A 122 -12.05 6.96 -5.84
C ARG A 122 -10.55 7.19 -5.90
N THR A 123 -9.78 6.72 -4.93
CA THR A 123 -8.32 6.81 -4.91
C THR A 123 -7.69 6.09 -6.10
N GLN A 124 -8.09 4.85 -6.39
CA GLN A 124 -7.62 4.10 -7.55
C GLN A 124 -7.93 4.81 -8.87
N ARG A 125 -9.11 5.44 -8.98
CA ARG A 125 -9.47 6.22 -10.18
C ARG A 125 -8.63 7.50 -10.30
N ALA A 126 -8.42 8.21 -9.20
CA ALA A 126 -7.58 9.41 -9.17
C ALA A 126 -6.12 9.09 -9.52
N SER A 127 -5.57 7.99 -9.01
CA SER A 127 -4.23 7.50 -9.36
C SER A 127 -4.10 7.21 -10.85
N ARG A 128 -5.07 6.52 -11.47
CA ARG A 128 -5.07 6.31 -12.94
C ARG A 128 -5.07 7.62 -13.71
N TYR A 129 -5.88 8.60 -13.31
CA TYR A 129 -5.88 9.90 -13.97
C TYR A 129 -4.57 10.67 -13.80
N ALA A 130 -3.96 10.60 -12.61
CA ALA A 130 -2.66 11.20 -12.37
C ALA A 130 -1.59 10.58 -13.29
N HIS A 131 -1.59 9.25 -13.42
CA HIS A 131 -0.70 8.52 -14.34
C HIS A 131 -0.94 8.93 -15.81
N ASP A 132 -2.18 8.94 -16.27
CA ASP A 132 -2.53 9.32 -17.65
C ASP A 132 -2.10 10.77 -17.97
N TRP A 133 -2.27 11.69 -17.01
CA TRP A 133 -1.83 13.08 -17.16
C TRP A 133 -0.32 13.22 -17.13
N ALA A 134 0.37 12.52 -16.23
CA ALA A 134 1.83 12.51 -16.17
C ALA A 134 2.43 11.98 -17.49
N PHE A 135 1.85 10.91 -18.04
CA PHE A 135 2.23 10.36 -19.34
C PHE A 135 2.03 11.38 -20.46
N ALA A 136 0.86 12.02 -20.55
CA ALA A 136 0.57 13.02 -21.57
C ALA A 136 1.49 14.25 -21.49
N ARG A 137 1.96 14.59 -20.28
CA ARG A 137 2.87 15.72 -20.03
C ARG A 137 4.35 15.37 -20.20
N HIS A 138 4.68 14.10 -20.46
CA HIS A 138 6.06 13.60 -20.47
C HIS A 138 6.78 13.85 -19.13
N ASP A 139 6.05 13.76 -18.01
CA ASP A 139 6.65 13.89 -16.69
C ASP A 139 7.65 12.74 -16.48
N MET A 140 8.81 13.02 -15.86
CA MET A 140 9.87 12.02 -15.71
C MET A 140 9.50 10.86 -14.76
N ASN A 141 8.46 11.02 -13.95
CA ASN A 141 7.89 10.00 -13.07
C ASN A 141 6.39 9.86 -13.39
N VAL A 142 6.01 8.78 -14.07
CA VAL A 142 4.64 8.55 -14.54
C VAL A 142 3.81 7.67 -13.58
N GLU A 143 4.45 7.01 -12.62
CA GLU A 143 3.83 6.05 -11.69
C GLU A 143 3.17 6.68 -10.46
#